data_AF-A0AA95KH87-F1
#
_entry.id   AF-A0AA95KH87-F1
#
_cell.length_a   1.000
_cell.length_b   1.000
_cell.length_c   1.000
_cell.angle_alpha   90.00
_cell.angle_beta   90.00
_cell.angle_gamma   90.00
#
_symmetry.space_group_name_H-M   'P 1'
#
loop_
_entity.id
_entity.type
_entity.pdbx_description
1 polymer ?
#
loop_
_entity_poly.entity_id
_entity_poly.type
_entity_poly.pdbx_seq_one_letter_code
_entity_poly.pdbx_strand_id
1 'polypeptide(L)'
;MLKSELVALVEVPTTIRGEGGQLKKAVGTVYPIRDGLVLTARHVLYHDSINAEQQRIFSWRRSDEDAPYHQVVVTQTDIVFEDENFDVAVVRCDTSKLKLPLSVLSDVFPKPKESWTAMGYPRAGVEATQRKKTPAGGTCFTPDEDYYIQQLVSEGDADVGTLWKGMSGAPVFSCQTGKLLGVLIRTPNQYDKVIKYADGQKTTTVEAVFENRLVAVSIPYLLRAGKCAGFLEAVSQQKLAEALLPAPKLSVDFEQWLVDELSEELQALKARTLVLHEQLIKELGLSGKLEVTSADASSQIAQILLTEYEFESAVDVLAAAASDCLLEGGRKYSAQLPLEQVRSAVEGVLGWLVLRAIDEAQLQTILPVCTHRSSLFFKLKSVQSLAGIEIAMARRFNRKPNFNSQYDSEHESRYRITLPKGLFKWDGEESVRRVFIKIWNRVIQIPSKHKELHSHYTPDDIRYLNRQLAKRREHRRHPEHFYLSFTESDYQGCVDFIAGIYQDLLSKLHEMTVIEYGGGDEQSVLFVIPEEDIRTIPVRAIK
;
A
#
# COMPACT_ATOMS: atom_id res chain seq x y z
N MET A 1 9.60 6.54 -4.53
CA MET A 1 10.88 6.74 -5.27
C MET A 1 10.54 7.14 -6.69
N LEU A 2 11.25 8.12 -7.26
CA LEU A 2 11.00 8.64 -8.61
C LEU A 2 11.21 7.54 -9.67
N LYS A 3 10.19 7.31 -10.49
CA LYS A 3 10.21 6.37 -11.61
C LYS A 3 10.53 7.13 -12.90
N SER A 4 11.73 6.94 -13.44
CA SER A 4 12.21 7.69 -14.60
C SER A 4 11.36 7.43 -15.84
N GLU A 5 10.79 6.24 -16.00
CA GLU A 5 9.92 5.86 -17.11
C GLU A 5 8.62 6.66 -17.16
N LEU A 6 8.16 7.20 -16.03
CA LEU A 6 6.94 8.00 -15.93
C LEU A 6 7.13 9.47 -16.30
N VAL A 7 8.38 9.93 -16.39
CA VAL A 7 8.71 11.29 -16.81
C VAL A 7 8.57 11.38 -18.34
N ALA A 8 7.72 12.29 -18.79
CA ALA A 8 7.46 12.51 -20.21
C ALA A 8 8.03 13.83 -20.72
N LEU A 9 8.44 13.77 -21.99
CA LEU A 9 8.85 14.93 -22.77
C LEU A 9 7.60 15.66 -23.24
N VAL A 10 7.55 16.97 -23.02
CA VAL A 10 6.55 17.85 -23.64
C VAL A 10 7.19 18.54 -24.82
N GLU A 11 6.59 18.39 -26.00
CA GLU A 11 6.93 19.14 -27.20
C GLU A 11 5.79 20.10 -27.53
N VAL A 12 6.10 21.40 -27.50
CA VAL A 12 5.18 22.46 -27.91
C VAL A 12 5.67 23.08 -29.21
N PRO A 13 4.87 23.05 -30.29
CA PRO A 13 5.25 23.61 -31.57
C PRO A 13 5.36 25.14 -31.48
N THR A 14 6.39 25.71 -32.11
CA THR A 14 6.59 27.16 -32.13
C THR A 14 6.53 27.73 -33.54
N THR A 15 6.33 29.03 -33.68
CA THR A 15 6.39 29.77 -34.95
C THR A 15 7.83 30.07 -35.39
N ILE A 16 8.82 29.77 -34.55
CA ILE A 16 10.24 30.03 -34.81
C ILE A 16 10.80 28.97 -35.75
N ARG A 17 11.44 29.37 -36.86
CA ARG A 17 12.13 28.45 -37.76
C ARG A 17 13.54 28.12 -37.26
N GLY A 18 13.92 26.86 -37.37
CA GLY A 18 15.26 26.35 -37.12
C GLY A 18 16.15 26.34 -38.36
N GLU A 19 17.40 25.96 -38.14
CA GLU A 19 18.35 25.66 -39.21
C GLU A 19 17.81 24.46 -40.01
N GLY A 20 17.51 24.67 -41.30
CA GLY A 20 16.81 23.68 -42.13
C GLY A 20 15.33 24.00 -42.39
N GLY A 21 14.82 25.14 -41.92
CA GLY A 21 13.48 25.66 -42.29
C GLY A 21 12.29 25.00 -41.59
N GLN A 22 12.54 23.94 -40.81
CA GLN A 22 11.55 23.31 -39.92
C GLN A 22 11.24 24.21 -38.72
N LEU A 23 10.00 24.15 -38.22
CA LEU A 23 9.62 24.87 -37.00
C LEU A 23 10.30 24.24 -35.78
N LYS A 24 10.89 25.08 -34.93
CA LYS A 24 11.44 24.65 -33.64
C LYS A 24 10.31 24.22 -32.72
N LYS A 25 10.59 23.26 -31.86
CA LYS A 25 9.73 22.87 -30.76
C LYS A 25 10.32 23.40 -29.45
N ALA A 26 9.49 24.03 -28.64
CA ALA A 26 9.79 24.28 -27.25
C ALA A 26 9.66 22.95 -26.49
N VAL A 27 10.55 22.73 -25.53
CA VAL A 27 10.61 21.49 -24.77
C VAL A 27 10.40 21.78 -23.29
N GLY A 28 9.58 20.96 -22.64
CA GLY A 28 9.46 20.89 -21.19
C GLY A 28 9.30 19.46 -20.71
N THR A 29 8.94 19.31 -19.44
CA THR A 29 8.75 18.03 -18.76
C THR A 29 7.34 17.94 -18.20
N VAL A 30 6.78 16.73 -18.12
CA VAL A 30 5.47 16.47 -17.51
C VAL A 30 5.51 15.17 -16.73
N TYR A 31 4.71 15.07 -15.67
CA TYR A 31 4.67 13.88 -14.82
C TYR A 31 3.23 13.48 -14.43
N PRO A 32 2.87 12.19 -14.50
CA PRO A 32 1.56 11.72 -14.08
C PRO A 32 1.41 11.73 -12.56
N ILE A 33 0.33 12.33 -12.07
CA ILE A 33 0.04 12.44 -10.63
C ILE A 33 -1.01 11.44 -10.14
N ARG A 34 -1.87 10.98 -11.06
CA ARG A 34 -2.82 9.88 -10.90
C ARG A 34 -3.30 9.46 -12.28
N ASP A 35 -4.14 8.43 -12.35
CA ASP A 35 -4.71 8.02 -13.63
C ASP A 35 -5.54 9.15 -14.26
N GLY A 36 -5.39 9.34 -15.56
CA GLY A 36 -6.04 10.38 -16.35
C GLY A 36 -5.43 11.78 -16.22
N LEU A 37 -4.47 12.01 -15.31
CA LEU A 37 -3.99 13.36 -15.00
C LEU A 37 -2.48 13.47 -14.83
N VAL A 38 -1.95 14.51 -15.46
CA VAL A 38 -0.53 14.86 -15.42
C VAL A 38 -0.34 16.31 -15.01
N LEU A 39 0.84 16.61 -14.50
CA LEU A 39 1.22 17.90 -13.95
C LEU A 39 2.46 18.45 -14.66
N THR A 40 2.43 19.73 -15.00
CA THR A 40 3.55 20.46 -15.59
C THR A 40 3.53 21.93 -15.17
N ALA A 41 4.56 22.69 -15.58
CA ALA A 41 4.58 24.14 -15.42
C ALA A 41 3.71 24.78 -16.51
N ARG A 42 2.95 25.82 -16.17
CA ARG A 42 2.00 26.43 -17.12
C ARG A 42 2.71 26.97 -18.36
N HIS A 43 3.81 27.71 -18.19
CA HIS A 43 4.55 28.30 -19.31
C HIS A 43 5.11 27.25 -20.30
N VAL A 44 5.22 25.98 -19.91
CA VAL A 44 5.59 24.90 -20.84
C VAL A 44 4.52 24.74 -21.92
N LEU A 45 3.23 24.88 -21.56
CA LEU A 45 2.09 24.75 -22.48
C LEU A 45 1.80 26.02 -23.28
N TYR A 46 2.33 27.17 -22.82
CA TYR A 46 2.12 28.51 -23.39
C TYR A 46 3.44 29.20 -23.68
N HIS A 47 4.27 28.58 -24.52
CA HIS A 47 5.47 29.25 -25.00
C HIS A 47 5.08 30.54 -25.76
N ASP A 48 5.81 31.65 -25.55
CA ASP A 48 5.49 32.97 -26.15
C ASP A 48 5.33 32.94 -27.67
N SER A 49 6.00 31.99 -28.31
CA SER A 49 5.97 31.77 -29.76
C SER A 49 5.18 30.52 -30.16
N ILE A 50 4.17 30.10 -29.40
CA ILE A 50 3.39 28.89 -29.69
C ILE A 50 2.72 28.98 -31.07
N ASN A 51 2.77 27.89 -31.83
CA ASN A 51 1.97 27.73 -33.02
C ASN A 51 0.64 27.07 -32.63
N ALA A 52 -0.42 27.88 -32.53
CA ALA A 52 -1.75 27.43 -32.11
C ALA A 52 -2.41 26.43 -33.08
N GLU A 53 -1.95 26.36 -34.33
CA GLU A 53 -2.47 25.41 -35.33
C GLU A 53 -1.90 23.99 -35.16
N GLN A 54 -0.80 23.84 -34.42
CA GLN A 54 -0.15 22.57 -34.19
C GLN A 54 -0.41 22.07 -32.77
N GLN A 55 -0.50 20.75 -32.62
CA GLN A 55 -0.87 20.13 -31.36
C GLN A 55 0.35 19.95 -30.44
N ARG A 56 0.11 20.00 -29.12
CA ARG A 56 1.11 19.69 -28.09
C ARG A 56 1.23 18.17 -27.97
N ILE A 57 2.44 17.65 -27.81
CA ILE A 57 2.67 16.20 -27.72
C ILE A 57 3.37 15.87 -26.41
N PHE A 58 2.81 14.93 -25.65
CA PHE A 58 3.46 14.31 -24.50
C PHE A 58 4.00 12.94 -24.91
N SER A 59 5.29 12.67 -24.65
CA SER A 59 5.96 11.44 -25.07
C SER A 59 6.66 10.76 -23.90
N TRP A 60 6.25 9.53 -23.57
CA TRP A 60 6.91 8.67 -22.58
C TRP A 60 7.88 7.71 -23.25
N ARG A 61 9.11 7.67 -22.75
CA ARG A 61 10.18 6.79 -23.24
C ARG A 61 10.78 5.98 -22.08
N ARG A 62 11.17 4.73 -22.34
CA ARG A 62 11.84 3.89 -21.33
C ARG A 62 13.29 4.31 -21.16
N SER A 63 14.03 4.35 -22.27
CA SER A 63 15.34 5.00 -22.38
C SER A 63 15.27 6.18 -23.35
N ASP A 64 16.32 7.00 -23.39
CA ASP A 64 16.37 8.16 -24.27
C ASP A 64 16.46 7.80 -25.76
N GLU A 65 17.07 6.65 -26.05
CA GLU A 65 17.26 6.12 -27.41
C GLU A 65 16.02 5.41 -27.95
N ASP A 66 15.10 4.99 -27.07
CA ASP A 66 13.89 4.29 -27.47
C ASP A 66 12.88 5.23 -28.15
N ALA A 67 12.15 4.67 -29.11
CA ALA A 67 10.89 5.25 -29.54
C ALA A 67 9.93 5.37 -28.34
N PRO A 68 9.09 6.41 -28.30
CA PRO A 68 8.15 6.56 -27.21
C PRO A 68 7.16 5.39 -27.20
N TYR A 69 7.03 4.72 -26.06
CA TYR A 69 6.11 3.60 -25.89
C TYR A 69 4.67 4.07 -25.67
N HIS A 70 4.51 5.35 -25.35
CA HIS A 70 3.22 6.03 -25.22
C HIS A 70 3.36 7.49 -25.64
N GLN A 71 2.42 7.95 -26.47
CA GLN A 71 2.32 9.35 -26.89
C GLN A 71 0.87 9.80 -26.81
N VAL A 72 0.68 11.01 -26.32
CA VAL A 72 -0.64 11.63 -26.22
C VAL A 72 -0.58 13.03 -26.81
N VAL A 73 -1.57 13.32 -27.65
CA VAL A 73 -1.82 14.64 -28.20
C VAL A 73 -2.67 15.40 -27.20
N VAL A 74 -2.24 16.62 -26.84
CA VAL A 74 -2.90 17.45 -25.86
C VAL A 74 -3.38 18.74 -26.50
N THR A 75 -4.65 19.05 -26.27
CA THR A 75 -5.35 20.23 -26.75
C THR A 75 -5.68 21.17 -25.60
N GLN A 76 -6.27 22.33 -25.92
CA GLN A 76 -6.70 23.29 -24.91
C GLN A 76 -7.80 22.74 -23.99
N THR A 77 -8.71 21.90 -24.52
CA THR A 77 -9.82 21.30 -23.75
C THR A 77 -9.37 20.24 -22.75
N ASP A 78 -8.12 19.79 -22.88
CA ASP A 78 -7.51 18.83 -21.96
C ASP A 78 -6.91 19.51 -20.72
N ILE A 79 -6.71 20.82 -20.74
CA ILE A 79 -6.21 21.55 -19.57
C ILE A 79 -7.38 21.76 -18.60
N VAL A 80 -7.34 21.04 -17.48
CA VAL A 80 -8.45 21.01 -16.51
C VAL A 80 -8.27 22.04 -15.39
N PHE A 81 -7.02 22.48 -15.18
CA PHE A 81 -6.68 23.57 -14.28
C PHE A 81 -5.38 24.22 -14.74
N GLU A 82 -5.31 25.53 -14.64
CA GLU A 82 -4.07 26.29 -14.78
C GLU A 82 -4.13 27.56 -13.95
N ASP A 83 -2.96 28.02 -13.51
CA ASP A 83 -2.84 29.30 -12.83
C ASP A 83 -1.52 29.97 -13.23
N GLU A 84 -1.61 31.21 -13.70
CA GLU A 84 -0.46 32.01 -14.12
C GLU A 84 0.40 32.49 -12.95
N ASN A 85 -0.20 32.76 -11.78
CA ASN A 85 0.53 33.21 -10.60
C ASN A 85 1.40 32.08 -10.02
N PHE A 86 0.85 30.86 -10.01
CA PHE A 86 1.56 29.68 -9.53
C PHE A 86 2.42 29.00 -10.60
N ASP A 87 2.22 29.35 -11.88
CA ASP A 87 2.87 28.75 -13.05
C ASP A 87 2.74 27.22 -13.09
N VAL A 88 1.52 26.74 -12.85
CA VAL A 88 1.22 25.30 -12.81
C VAL A 88 0.01 24.99 -13.69
N ALA A 89 0.03 23.83 -14.34
CA ALA A 89 -1.09 23.31 -15.11
C ALA A 89 -1.32 21.83 -14.84
N VAL A 90 -2.58 21.46 -14.68
CA VAL A 90 -3.06 20.08 -14.59
C VAL A 90 -3.74 19.74 -15.91
N VAL A 91 -3.30 18.65 -16.52
CA VAL A 91 -3.72 18.26 -17.87
C VAL A 91 -4.31 16.86 -17.84
N ARG A 92 -5.47 16.72 -18.46
CA ARG A 92 -6.10 15.46 -18.79
C ARG A 92 -5.28 14.72 -19.85
N CYS A 93 -4.93 13.49 -19.57
CA CYS A 93 -4.11 12.67 -20.45
C CYS A 93 -4.44 11.19 -20.25
N ASP A 94 -4.53 10.43 -21.34
CA ASP A 94 -4.60 8.97 -21.24
C ASP A 94 -3.30 8.45 -20.61
N THR A 95 -3.41 7.82 -19.44
CA THR A 95 -2.29 7.20 -18.72
C THR A 95 -2.48 5.70 -18.54
N SER A 96 -3.42 5.08 -19.27
CA SER A 96 -3.77 3.65 -19.16
C SER A 96 -2.59 2.70 -19.39
N LYS A 97 -1.60 3.13 -20.18
CA LYS A 97 -0.37 2.36 -20.45
C LYS A 97 0.73 2.57 -19.41
N LEU A 98 0.51 3.39 -18.38
CA LEU A 98 1.49 3.76 -17.37
C LEU A 98 1.25 3.01 -16.06
N LYS A 99 2.31 2.47 -15.45
CA LYS A 99 2.24 1.81 -14.14
C LYS A 99 2.44 2.84 -13.01
N LEU A 100 1.38 3.59 -12.71
CA LEU A 100 1.41 4.72 -11.78
C LEU A 100 1.51 4.30 -10.30
N PRO A 101 2.11 5.13 -9.42
CA PRO A 101 2.06 4.91 -7.96
C PRO A 101 0.70 5.34 -7.37
N LEU A 102 0.24 4.68 -6.30
CA LEU A 102 -1.06 4.92 -5.63
C LEU A 102 -1.32 6.38 -5.21
N SER A 103 -0.28 7.08 -4.76
CA SER A 103 -0.38 8.50 -4.41
C SER A 103 1.03 9.08 -4.43
N VAL A 104 1.25 10.05 -5.30
CA VAL A 104 2.54 10.73 -5.39
C VAL A 104 2.53 12.08 -4.67
N LEU A 105 1.40 12.75 -4.47
CA LEU A 105 1.38 14.11 -3.90
C LEU A 105 1.75 14.12 -2.40
N SER A 106 2.58 15.09 -2.00
CA SER A 106 2.87 15.37 -0.59
C SER A 106 1.96 16.47 -0.05
N ASP A 107 1.30 16.21 1.07
CA ASP A 107 0.59 17.21 1.89
C ASP A 107 1.48 17.79 3.01
N VAL A 108 2.69 17.23 3.19
CA VAL A 108 3.68 17.66 4.18
C VAL A 108 4.78 18.47 3.50
N PHE A 109 5.11 19.63 4.07
CA PHE A 109 6.23 20.46 3.65
C PHE A 109 7.57 19.77 3.97
N PRO A 110 8.59 19.92 3.11
CA PRO A 110 9.89 19.32 3.37
C PRO A 110 10.58 19.98 4.56
N LYS A 111 11.37 19.21 5.30
CA LYS A 111 12.21 19.78 6.36
C LYS A 111 13.36 20.60 5.75
N PRO A 112 13.90 21.60 6.47
CA PRO A 112 15.11 22.29 6.05
C PRO A 112 16.23 21.28 5.77
N LYS A 113 16.91 21.44 4.64
CA LYS A 113 17.99 20.55 4.14
C LYS A 113 17.53 19.13 3.80
N GLU A 114 16.24 18.87 3.70
CA GLU A 114 15.73 17.59 3.20
C GLU A 114 16.20 17.36 1.77
N SER A 115 16.73 16.17 1.48
CA SER A 115 17.18 15.82 0.14
C SER A 115 16.02 15.62 -0.81
N TRP A 116 16.16 16.14 -2.02
CA TRP A 116 15.19 15.98 -3.10
C TRP A 116 15.87 15.43 -4.37
N THR A 117 15.05 14.83 -5.23
CA THR A 117 15.44 14.38 -6.56
C THR A 117 14.37 14.74 -7.60
N ALA A 118 14.81 15.04 -8.82
CA ALA A 118 13.97 15.33 -9.97
C ALA A 118 14.58 14.71 -11.23
N MET A 119 13.79 14.63 -12.30
CA MET A 119 14.24 14.18 -13.61
C MET A 119 13.43 14.90 -14.67
N GLY A 120 14.08 15.32 -15.74
CA GLY A 120 13.42 15.98 -16.87
C GLY A 120 14.35 16.08 -18.07
N TYR A 121 14.06 17.02 -18.97
CA TYR A 121 14.73 17.11 -20.28
C TYR A 121 15.50 18.43 -20.46
N PRO A 122 16.55 18.71 -19.66
CA PRO A 122 17.33 19.93 -19.79
C PRO A 122 18.08 19.99 -21.12
N ARG A 123 18.56 21.19 -21.47
CA ARG A 123 19.42 21.38 -22.64
C ARG A 123 20.82 20.81 -22.39
N ALA A 124 21.24 20.73 -21.13
CA ALA A 124 22.47 20.07 -20.70
C ALA A 124 22.57 18.63 -21.20
N GLY A 125 21.44 17.92 -21.26
CA GLY A 125 21.36 16.53 -21.72
C GLY A 125 21.18 16.39 -23.24
N VAL A 126 21.51 17.40 -24.05
CA VAL A 126 21.41 17.27 -25.51
C VAL A 126 22.60 16.48 -26.04
N GLU A 127 22.32 15.29 -26.59
CA GLU A 127 23.28 14.49 -27.34
C GLU A 127 22.70 14.19 -28.73
N ALA A 128 23.51 14.34 -29.78
CA ALA A 128 23.10 14.04 -31.16
C ALA A 128 21.73 14.64 -31.55
N THR A 129 21.46 15.90 -31.14
CA THR A 129 20.20 16.66 -31.36
C THR A 129 18.96 16.20 -30.56
N GLN A 130 19.04 15.11 -29.81
CA GLN A 130 17.97 14.66 -28.92
C GLN A 130 18.25 15.07 -27.48
N ARG A 131 17.20 15.44 -26.74
CA ARG A 131 17.29 15.70 -25.31
C ARG A 131 17.15 14.40 -24.55
N LYS A 132 18.12 14.13 -23.68
CA LYS A 132 18.12 13.01 -22.74
C LYS A 132 17.44 13.37 -21.43
N LYS A 133 16.88 12.36 -20.76
CA LYS A 133 16.46 12.45 -19.36
C LYS A 133 17.69 12.67 -18.51
N THR A 134 17.72 13.78 -17.77
CA THR A 134 18.83 14.10 -16.89
C THR A 134 18.31 14.20 -15.46
N PRO A 135 18.94 13.48 -14.51
CA PRO A 135 18.60 13.61 -13.11
C PRO A 135 19.05 14.98 -12.58
N ALA A 136 18.30 15.49 -11.62
CA ALA A 136 18.70 16.61 -10.78
C ALA A 136 18.42 16.23 -9.32
N GLY A 137 19.17 16.81 -8.40
CA GLY A 137 18.97 16.56 -6.98
C GLY A 137 19.65 17.62 -6.14
N GLY A 138 19.42 17.56 -4.84
CA GLY A 138 20.10 18.39 -3.86
C GLY A 138 19.29 18.51 -2.59
N THR A 139 19.25 19.69 -1.98
CA THR A 139 18.56 19.92 -0.71
C THR A 139 17.52 21.05 -0.75
N CYS A 140 16.46 20.92 0.04
CA CYS A 140 15.43 21.94 0.18
C CYS A 140 15.88 23.06 1.11
N PHE A 141 15.57 24.31 0.76
CA PHE A 141 15.59 25.41 1.73
C PHE A 141 14.47 25.23 2.75
N THR A 142 14.58 25.94 3.89
CA THR A 142 13.48 26.06 4.85
C THR A 142 12.22 26.56 4.11
N PRO A 143 11.13 25.78 4.07
CA PRO A 143 9.91 26.20 3.40
C PRO A 143 9.28 27.40 4.12
N ASP A 144 8.72 28.34 3.35
CA ASP A 144 7.77 29.30 3.89
C ASP A 144 6.37 28.74 3.62
N GLU A 145 5.71 28.24 4.67
CA GLU A 145 4.43 27.54 4.51
C GLU A 145 3.27 28.46 4.09
N ASP A 146 3.49 29.78 4.15
CA ASP A 146 2.57 30.81 3.65
C ASP A 146 2.87 31.23 2.21
N TYR A 147 3.87 30.62 1.57
CA TYR A 147 4.28 30.94 0.22
C TYR A 147 4.34 29.70 -0.68
N TYR A 148 3.91 29.86 -1.93
CA TYR A 148 3.81 28.76 -2.89
C TYR A 148 5.15 28.37 -3.51
N ILE A 149 6.18 29.21 -3.38
CA ILE A 149 7.51 28.95 -3.94
C ILE A 149 8.34 28.12 -2.97
N GLN A 150 8.76 26.94 -3.44
CA GLN A 150 9.79 26.13 -2.81
C GLN A 150 11.14 26.42 -3.49
N GLN A 151 12.08 26.94 -2.71
CA GLN A 151 13.46 27.11 -3.16
C GLN A 151 14.24 25.80 -2.96
N LEU A 152 15.09 25.47 -3.93
CA LEU A 152 15.90 24.26 -3.96
C LEU A 152 17.38 24.62 -4.20
N VAL A 153 18.27 23.96 -3.47
CA VAL A 153 19.70 23.90 -3.78
C VAL A 153 19.92 22.66 -4.63
N SER A 154 20.52 22.83 -5.81
CA SER A 154 20.96 21.75 -6.68
C SER A 154 22.37 21.31 -6.31
N GLU A 155 22.64 20.03 -6.40
CA GLU A 155 23.96 19.41 -6.31
C GLU A 155 24.33 18.97 -7.73
N GLY A 156 25.03 19.80 -8.51
CA GLY A 156 25.46 19.46 -9.87
C GLY A 156 26.15 20.61 -10.61
N ASP A 157 26.95 20.28 -11.62
CA ASP A 157 27.91 21.19 -12.32
C ASP A 157 27.28 22.09 -13.40
N ALA A 158 25.95 22.23 -13.43
CA ALA A 158 25.28 23.03 -14.44
C ALA A 158 25.23 24.51 -14.01
N ASP A 159 26.40 25.16 -14.08
CA ASP A 159 26.64 26.55 -13.66
C ASP A 159 25.88 27.59 -14.50
N VAL A 160 25.31 27.18 -15.64
CA VAL A 160 24.66 28.09 -16.59
C VAL A 160 23.15 27.79 -16.69
N GLY A 161 22.31 28.77 -16.30
CA GLY A 161 20.84 28.67 -16.35
C GLY A 161 20.26 28.25 -17.71
N THR A 162 20.97 28.50 -18.82
CA THR A 162 20.54 28.08 -20.17
C THR A 162 20.61 26.56 -20.39
N LEU A 163 21.44 25.85 -19.62
CA LEU A 163 21.57 24.40 -19.66
C LEU A 163 20.34 23.73 -19.02
N TRP A 164 19.67 24.40 -18.08
CA TRP A 164 18.48 23.89 -17.43
C TRP A 164 17.18 24.04 -18.23
N LYS A 165 17.18 24.81 -19.33
CA LYS A 165 16.00 24.98 -20.19
C LYS A 165 15.47 23.61 -20.60
N GLY A 166 14.19 23.33 -20.34
CA GLY A 166 13.55 22.03 -20.58
C GLY A 166 13.28 21.21 -19.30
N MET A 167 13.84 21.61 -18.15
CA MET A 167 13.45 21.05 -16.85
C MET A 167 12.15 21.60 -16.29
N SER A 168 11.62 22.69 -16.85
CA SER A 168 10.31 23.20 -16.45
C SER A 168 9.25 22.11 -16.56
N GLY A 169 8.44 21.96 -15.51
CA GLY A 169 7.46 20.89 -15.34
C GLY A 169 8.02 19.59 -14.75
N ALA A 170 9.33 19.49 -14.48
CA ALA A 170 9.92 18.30 -13.87
C ALA A 170 9.43 18.11 -12.42
N PRO A 171 9.10 16.87 -12.02
CA PRO A 171 8.61 16.57 -10.69
C PRO A 171 9.76 16.58 -9.67
N VAL A 172 9.54 17.20 -8.51
CA VAL A 172 10.49 17.23 -7.39
C VAL A 172 10.00 16.30 -6.29
N PHE A 173 10.73 15.23 -6.03
CA PHE A 173 10.42 14.22 -5.03
C PHE A 173 11.30 14.34 -3.79
N SER A 174 10.70 14.14 -2.61
CA SER A 174 11.44 13.89 -1.38
C SER A 174 12.16 12.54 -1.48
N CYS A 175 13.46 12.51 -1.20
CA CYS A 175 14.20 11.26 -1.09
C CYS A 175 13.77 10.44 0.14
N GLN A 176 13.24 11.09 1.18
CA GLN A 176 12.83 10.44 2.43
C GLN A 176 11.45 9.78 2.32
N THR A 177 10.47 10.51 1.80
CA THR A 177 9.07 10.02 1.74
C THR A 177 8.72 9.41 0.39
N GLY A 178 9.51 9.70 -0.66
CA GLY A 178 9.19 9.33 -2.03
C GLY A 178 7.95 10.02 -2.59
N LYS A 179 7.49 11.11 -1.94
CA LYS A 179 6.34 11.94 -2.36
C LYS A 179 6.81 13.20 -3.11
N LEU A 180 5.96 13.68 -4.00
CA LEU A 180 6.09 14.87 -4.83
C LEU A 180 5.91 16.11 -3.96
N LEU A 181 7.01 16.82 -3.76
CA LEU A 181 7.09 18.09 -3.02
C LEU A 181 6.74 19.28 -3.91
N GLY A 182 7.04 19.20 -5.21
CA GLY A 182 6.91 20.35 -6.10
C GLY A 182 7.04 20.02 -7.57
N VAL A 183 6.84 21.05 -8.40
CA VAL A 183 7.12 21.03 -9.84
C VAL A 183 8.07 22.16 -10.16
N LEU A 184 9.17 21.88 -10.86
CA LEU A 184 10.12 22.91 -11.27
C LEU A 184 9.44 23.88 -12.24
N ILE A 185 9.49 25.18 -11.94
CA ILE A 185 8.85 26.22 -12.75
C ILE A 185 9.88 27.19 -13.34
N ARG A 186 11.02 27.41 -12.68
CA ARG A 186 12.05 28.31 -13.21
C ARG A 186 13.43 28.01 -12.67
N THR A 187 14.42 28.39 -13.46
CA THR A 187 15.79 28.60 -13.00
C THR A 187 15.99 30.10 -12.81
N PRO A 188 15.93 30.61 -11.58
CA PRO A 188 16.03 32.04 -11.35
C PRO A 188 17.42 32.56 -11.73
N ASN A 189 17.47 33.62 -12.55
CA ASN A 189 18.69 34.41 -12.74
C ASN A 189 18.92 35.37 -11.55
N GLN A 190 17.87 35.64 -10.76
CA GLN A 190 17.83 36.53 -9.59
C GLN A 190 16.85 35.96 -8.56
N TYR A 191 17.07 36.20 -7.27
CA TYR A 191 16.11 35.81 -6.23
C TYR A 191 15.80 36.95 -5.26
N ASP A 192 14.55 36.95 -4.81
CA ASP A 192 14.04 37.80 -3.74
C ASP A 192 14.43 37.19 -2.40
N LYS A 193 15.43 37.79 -1.74
CA LYS A 193 15.81 37.44 -0.37
C LYS A 193 14.92 38.21 0.59
N VAL A 194 14.03 37.50 1.27
CA VAL A 194 13.20 38.07 2.34
C VAL A 194 14.00 38.06 3.64
N ILE A 195 14.47 39.24 4.07
CA ILE A 195 15.12 39.42 5.37
C ILE A 195 14.03 39.74 6.38
N LYS A 196 13.85 38.84 7.35
CA LYS A 196 12.98 39.07 8.52
C LYS A 196 13.83 39.70 9.63
N TYR A 197 13.51 40.93 10.00
CA TYR A 197 14.15 41.60 11.15
C TYR A 197 13.49 41.17 12.46
N ALA A 198 14.20 41.41 13.58
CA ALA A 198 13.73 41.04 14.91
C ALA A 198 12.43 41.76 15.34
N ASP A 199 12.10 42.88 14.71
CA ASP A 199 10.86 43.63 14.92
C ASP A 199 9.67 43.12 14.08
N GLY A 200 9.88 42.06 13.28
CA GLY A 200 8.87 41.48 12.39
C GLY A 200 8.76 42.17 11.03
N GLN A 201 9.52 43.23 10.75
CA GLN A 201 9.58 43.80 9.40
C GLN A 201 10.21 42.81 8.42
N LYS A 202 9.65 42.77 7.21
CA LYS A 202 10.16 42.00 6.08
C LYS A 202 10.65 42.98 5.03
N THR A 203 11.94 42.93 4.68
CA THR A 203 12.46 43.57 3.45
C THR A 203 12.79 42.51 2.42
N THR A 204 12.49 42.82 1.16
CA THR A 204 12.83 41.98 0.02
C THR A 204 13.97 42.65 -0.73
N THR A 205 15.13 41.99 -0.80
CA THR A 205 16.26 42.44 -1.63
C THR A 205 16.43 41.49 -2.80
N VAL A 206 16.54 42.04 -4.02
CA VAL A 206 16.87 41.26 -5.22
C VAL A 206 18.38 41.03 -5.25
N GLU A 207 18.81 39.78 -5.04
CA GLU A 207 20.22 39.39 -5.19
C GLU A 207 20.40 38.60 -6.50
N ALA A 208 21.47 38.89 -7.25
CA ALA A 208 21.90 38.03 -8.35
C ALA A 208 22.29 36.65 -7.78
N VAL A 209 21.76 35.55 -8.34
CA VAL A 209 21.91 34.24 -7.70
C VAL A 209 23.22 33.58 -8.11
N PHE A 210 23.93 33.14 -7.07
CA PHE A 210 24.71 31.91 -6.99
C PHE A 210 24.34 30.81 -8.01
N GLU A 211 25.38 30.15 -8.52
CA GLU A 211 25.35 28.83 -9.14
C GLU A 211 24.49 27.87 -8.29
N ASN A 212 23.65 27.03 -8.93
CA ASN A 212 22.92 25.90 -8.31
C ASN A 212 21.58 26.16 -7.59
N ARG A 213 20.81 27.21 -7.89
CA ARG A 213 19.42 27.33 -7.36
C ARG A 213 18.35 26.98 -8.39
N LEU A 214 17.36 26.20 -7.95
CA LEU A 214 16.15 25.89 -8.70
C LEU A 214 14.91 26.32 -7.91
N VAL A 215 13.83 26.64 -8.62
CA VAL A 215 12.57 27.06 -8.02
C VAL A 215 11.44 26.14 -8.48
N ALA A 216 10.70 25.63 -7.50
CA ALA A 216 9.51 24.83 -7.70
C ALA A 216 8.27 25.52 -7.12
N VAL A 217 7.10 25.22 -7.69
CA VAL A 217 5.82 25.43 -6.99
C VAL A 217 5.63 24.29 -5.97
N SER A 218 5.19 24.63 -4.76
CA SER A 218 5.01 23.72 -3.62
C SER A 218 3.66 23.00 -3.70
N ILE A 219 3.68 21.67 -3.83
CA ILE A 219 2.45 20.84 -3.80
C ILE A 219 1.76 20.91 -2.43
N PRO A 220 2.46 20.81 -1.28
CA PRO A 220 1.83 20.97 0.03
C PRO A 220 1.09 22.29 0.18
N TYR A 221 1.62 23.39 -0.38
CA TYR A 221 0.95 24.68 -0.38
C TYR A 221 -0.32 24.67 -1.22
N LEU A 222 -0.26 24.14 -2.45
CA LEU A 222 -1.41 24.09 -3.36
C LEU A 222 -2.54 23.19 -2.84
N LEU A 223 -2.22 22.17 -2.04
CA LEU A 223 -3.21 21.29 -1.42
C LEU A 223 -3.88 21.87 -0.16
N ARG A 224 -3.34 22.95 0.43
CA ARG A 224 -3.96 23.58 1.60
C ARG A 224 -5.30 24.22 1.25
N ALA A 225 -6.32 23.92 2.06
CA ALA A 225 -7.64 24.52 1.93
C ALA A 225 -7.55 26.06 1.87
N GLY A 226 -8.23 26.64 0.87
CA GLY A 226 -8.29 28.09 0.67
C GLY A 226 -7.07 28.73 -0.01
N LYS A 227 -5.97 27.99 -0.26
CA LYS A 227 -4.79 28.53 -0.96
C LYS A 227 -4.88 28.40 -2.48
N CYS A 228 -5.36 27.26 -2.98
CA CYS A 228 -5.61 27.05 -4.40
C CYS A 228 -6.78 26.06 -4.61
N ALA A 229 -8.01 26.55 -4.40
CA ALA A 229 -9.20 25.70 -4.44
C ALA A 229 -9.36 24.98 -5.79
N GLY A 230 -9.06 25.65 -6.91
CA GLY A 230 -9.15 25.05 -8.24
C GLY A 230 -8.13 23.92 -8.47
N PHE A 231 -6.91 24.04 -7.94
CA PHE A 231 -5.93 22.95 -8.01
C PHE A 231 -6.40 21.75 -7.20
N LEU A 232 -6.77 21.98 -5.92
CA LEU A 232 -7.28 20.95 -5.03
C LEU A 232 -8.49 20.26 -5.66
N GLU A 233 -9.44 21.02 -6.19
CA GLU A 233 -10.60 20.50 -6.90
C GLU A 233 -10.18 19.65 -8.11
N ALA A 234 -9.29 20.12 -8.99
CA ALA A 234 -8.86 19.36 -10.16
C ALA A 234 -8.17 18.03 -9.80
N VAL A 235 -7.35 18.01 -8.75
CA VAL A 235 -6.64 16.79 -8.32
C VAL A 235 -7.49 15.89 -7.42
N SER A 236 -8.51 16.41 -6.75
CA SER A 236 -9.42 15.65 -5.86
C SER A 236 -10.74 15.26 -6.51
N GLN A 237 -11.16 15.90 -7.61
CA GLN A 237 -12.43 15.59 -8.26
C GLN A 237 -12.43 14.15 -8.78
N GLN A 238 -13.22 13.33 -8.09
CA GLN A 238 -13.49 11.95 -8.44
C GLN A 238 -14.30 11.85 -9.74
N LYS A 239 -15.29 12.73 -9.96
CA LYS A 239 -16.09 12.78 -11.21
C LYS A 239 -15.25 13.00 -12.47
N LEU A 240 -14.18 13.79 -12.36
CA LEU A 240 -13.27 14.06 -13.47
C LEU A 240 -12.37 12.84 -13.74
N ALA A 241 -12.09 12.02 -12.72
CA ALA A 241 -11.47 10.70 -12.90
C ALA A 241 -12.48 9.69 -13.48
N GLU A 242 -13.71 9.64 -12.97
CA GLU A 242 -14.77 8.72 -13.40
C GLU A 242 -15.26 8.94 -14.83
N ALA A 243 -15.19 10.18 -15.34
CA ALA A 243 -15.49 10.52 -16.73
C ALA A 243 -14.36 10.11 -17.71
N LEU A 244 -13.19 9.76 -17.18
CA LEU A 244 -11.99 9.40 -17.94
C LEU A 244 -11.62 7.93 -17.83
N LEU A 245 -12.18 7.22 -16.84
CA LEU A 245 -12.21 5.77 -16.89
C LEU A 245 -13.00 5.36 -18.14
N PRO A 246 -12.49 4.44 -18.98
CA PRO A 246 -13.30 3.87 -20.06
C PRO A 246 -14.66 3.45 -19.49
N ALA A 247 -15.73 3.65 -20.27
CA ALA A 247 -17.08 3.33 -19.85
C ALA A 247 -17.10 1.94 -19.19
N PRO A 248 -17.65 1.81 -17.97
CA PRO A 248 -17.59 0.55 -17.24
C PRO A 248 -18.28 -0.51 -18.08
N LYS A 249 -17.52 -1.49 -18.53
CA LYS A 249 -18.09 -2.82 -18.53
C LYS A 249 -18.23 -3.20 -17.04
N LEU A 250 -19.38 -3.81 -16.74
CA LEU A 250 -20.03 -3.88 -15.42
C LEU A 250 -19.21 -4.65 -14.37
N SER A 251 -19.77 -4.94 -13.19
CA SER A 251 -19.16 -5.80 -12.14
C SER A 251 -18.43 -7.05 -12.64
N VAL A 252 -18.86 -7.59 -13.79
CA VAL A 252 -18.22 -8.64 -14.57
C VAL A 252 -16.74 -8.36 -14.86
N ASP A 253 -16.34 -7.11 -15.09
CA ASP A 253 -14.96 -6.72 -15.36
C ASP A 253 -14.08 -6.73 -14.11
N PHE A 254 -14.63 -6.40 -12.94
CA PHE A 254 -13.87 -6.48 -11.69
C PHE A 254 -13.63 -7.92 -11.26
N GLU A 255 -14.64 -8.78 -11.37
CA GLU A 255 -14.49 -10.21 -11.15
C GLU A 255 -13.50 -10.82 -12.15
N GLN A 256 -13.61 -10.47 -13.43
CA GLN A 256 -12.66 -10.94 -14.45
C GLN A 256 -11.24 -10.45 -14.19
N TRP A 257 -11.05 -9.19 -13.78
CA TRP A 257 -9.73 -8.67 -13.42
C TRP A 257 -9.16 -9.36 -12.17
N LEU A 258 -9.97 -9.63 -11.15
CA LEU A 258 -9.55 -10.42 -9.99
C LEU A 258 -9.11 -11.82 -10.42
N VAL A 259 -9.84 -12.46 -11.35
CA VAL A 259 -9.47 -13.75 -11.93
C VAL A 259 -8.13 -13.64 -12.67
N ASP A 260 -7.93 -12.60 -13.48
CA ASP A 260 -6.70 -12.40 -14.24
C ASP A 260 -5.49 -12.17 -13.30
N GLU A 261 -5.62 -11.32 -12.27
CA GLU A 261 -4.55 -11.06 -11.29
C GLU A 261 -4.25 -12.28 -10.42
N LEU A 262 -5.28 -13.00 -9.92
CA LEU A 262 -5.07 -14.23 -9.16
C LEU A 262 -4.46 -15.33 -10.05
N SER A 263 -4.84 -15.39 -11.33
CA SER A 263 -4.24 -16.33 -12.31
C SER A 263 -2.76 -16.03 -12.52
N GLU A 264 -2.37 -14.75 -12.69
CA GLU A 264 -0.97 -14.35 -12.77
C GLU A 264 -0.21 -14.67 -11.48
N GLU A 265 -0.81 -14.42 -10.30
CA GLU A 265 -0.20 -14.75 -9.01
C GLU A 265 -0.04 -16.26 -8.84
N LEU A 266 -1.05 -17.08 -9.15
CA LEU A 266 -0.96 -18.54 -9.14
C LEU A 266 0.09 -19.06 -10.12
N GLN A 267 0.25 -18.44 -11.28
CA GLN A 267 1.29 -18.80 -12.24
C GLN A 267 2.70 -18.45 -11.72
N ALA A 268 2.86 -17.29 -11.08
CA ALA A 268 4.12 -16.89 -10.44
C ALA A 268 4.43 -17.77 -9.21
N LEU A 269 3.39 -18.14 -8.45
CA LEU A 269 3.47 -19.03 -7.30
C LEU A 269 3.78 -20.46 -7.72
N LYS A 270 3.25 -20.96 -8.83
CA LYS A 270 3.60 -22.28 -9.38
C LYS A 270 5.09 -22.45 -9.64
N ALA A 271 5.78 -21.39 -10.05
CA ALA A 271 7.24 -21.39 -10.20
C ALA A 271 7.99 -21.49 -8.85
N ARG A 272 7.31 -21.20 -7.72
CA ARG A 272 7.87 -21.18 -6.36
C ARG A 272 7.38 -22.37 -5.51
N THR A 273 6.13 -22.77 -5.65
CA THR A 273 5.40 -23.73 -4.81
C THR A 273 4.42 -24.55 -5.66
N LEU A 274 4.95 -25.41 -6.54
CA LEU A 274 4.15 -26.33 -7.37
C LEU A 274 3.15 -27.16 -6.55
N VAL A 275 3.52 -27.49 -5.31
CA VAL A 275 2.73 -28.34 -4.40
C VAL A 275 1.37 -27.72 -4.04
N LEU A 276 1.32 -26.42 -3.72
CA LEU A 276 0.04 -25.77 -3.39
C LEU A 276 -0.89 -25.78 -4.62
N HIS A 277 -0.32 -25.59 -5.81
CA HIS A 277 -1.06 -25.63 -7.07
C HIS A 277 -1.65 -27.02 -7.34
N GLU A 278 -0.87 -28.08 -7.13
CA GLU A 278 -1.34 -29.47 -7.23
C GLU A 278 -2.47 -29.79 -6.25
N GLN A 279 -2.35 -29.33 -5.00
CA GLN A 279 -3.39 -29.57 -4.00
C GLN A 279 -4.66 -28.77 -4.31
N LEU A 280 -4.56 -27.53 -4.80
CA LEU A 280 -5.72 -26.78 -5.27
C LEU A 280 -6.43 -27.50 -6.43
N ILE A 281 -5.70 -28.10 -7.37
CA ILE A 281 -6.29 -28.92 -8.45
C ILE A 281 -7.04 -30.13 -7.88
N LYS A 282 -6.47 -30.80 -6.86
CA LYS A 282 -7.09 -31.94 -6.19
C LYS A 282 -8.37 -31.54 -5.46
N GLU A 283 -8.30 -30.54 -4.60
CA GLU A 283 -9.43 -30.07 -3.78
C GLU A 283 -10.58 -29.50 -4.63
N LEU A 284 -10.26 -28.90 -5.78
CA LEU A 284 -11.25 -28.43 -6.74
C LEU A 284 -11.82 -29.53 -7.66
N GLY A 285 -11.39 -30.79 -7.52
CA GLY A 285 -11.85 -31.90 -8.37
C GLY A 285 -11.45 -31.74 -9.84
N LEU A 286 -10.34 -31.04 -10.11
CA LEU A 286 -9.77 -30.81 -11.44
C LEU A 286 -8.76 -31.90 -11.83
N SER A 287 -8.46 -32.84 -10.93
CA SER A 287 -7.56 -33.97 -11.20
C SER A 287 -8.02 -34.77 -12.43
N GLY A 288 -7.13 -34.90 -13.42
CA GLY A 288 -7.40 -35.63 -14.67
C GLY A 288 -8.12 -34.82 -15.75
N LYS A 289 -8.55 -33.58 -15.46
CA LYS A 289 -9.10 -32.64 -16.45
C LYS A 289 -8.07 -31.60 -16.92
N LEU A 290 -7.09 -31.31 -16.07
CA LEU A 290 -6.05 -30.33 -16.34
C LEU A 290 -4.67 -30.93 -16.09
N GLU A 291 -3.73 -30.59 -16.99
CA GLU A 291 -2.31 -30.79 -16.71
C GLU A 291 -1.85 -29.72 -15.73
N VAL A 292 -1.25 -30.15 -14.61
CA VAL A 292 -0.70 -29.27 -13.56
C VAL A 292 0.22 -28.19 -14.15
N THR A 293 0.93 -28.52 -15.24
CA THR A 293 1.89 -27.64 -15.91
C THR A 293 1.29 -26.62 -16.88
N SER A 294 0.00 -26.67 -17.22
CA SER A 294 -0.60 -25.69 -18.14
C SER A 294 -0.81 -24.32 -17.49
N ALA A 295 -0.77 -23.25 -18.28
CA ALA A 295 -1.20 -21.91 -17.83
C ALA A 295 -2.72 -21.87 -17.58
N ASP A 296 -3.47 -22.69 -18.33
CA ASP A 296 -4.92 -22.83 -18.22
C ASP A 296 -5.36 -23.33 -16.82
N ALA A 297 -4.52 -24.13 -16.15
CA ALA A 297 -4.82 -24.59 -14.80
C ALA A 297 -4.88 -23.45 -13.77
N SER A 298 -3.97 -22.46 -13.84
CA SER A 298 -3.98 -21.30 -12.93
C SER A 298 -5.22 -20.42 -13.16
N SER A 299 -5.61 -20.22 -14.41
CA SER A 299 -6.81 -19.46 -14.77
C SER A 299 -8.08 -20.17 -14.31
N GLN A 300 -8.18 -21.49 -14.48
CA GLN A 300 -9.35 -22.25 -14.01
C GLN A 300 -9.45 -22.29 -12.48
N ILE A 301 -8.34 -22.44 -11.76
CA ILE A 301 -8.33 -22.35 -10.29
C ILE A 301 -8.84 -20.97 -9.85
N ALA A 302 -8.32 -19.89 -10.44
CA ALA A 302 -8.74 -18.53 -10.12
C ALA A 302 -10.24 -18.31 -10.40
N GLN A 303 -10.72 -18.77 -11.56
CA GLN A 303 -12.13 -18.69 -11.95
C GLN A 303 -13.03 -19.40 -10.92
N ILE A 304 -12.69 -20.63 -10.55
CA ILE A 304 -13.53 -21.42 -9.62
C ILE A 304 -13.56 -20.76 -8.25
N LEU A 305 -12.40 -20.37 -7.72
CA LEU A 305 -12.28 -19.74 -6.39
C LEU A 305 -12.97 -18.38 -6.31
N LEU A 306 -12.94 -17.58 -7.39
CA LEU A 306 -13.44 -16.20 -7.39
C LEU A 306 -14.81 -16.02 -8.01
N THR A 307 -15.38 -17.02 -8.71
CA THR A 307 -16.67 -16.83 -9.40
C THR A 307 -17.65 -17.97 -9.18
N GLU A 308 -17.17 -19.22 -9.08
CA GLU A 308 -18.05 -20.38 -8.95
C GLU A 308 -18.34 -20.74 -7.50
N TYR A 309 -17.39 -20.45 -6.60
CA TYR A 309 -17.52 -20.75 -5.17
C TYR A 309 -18.00 -19.52 -4.41
N GLU A 310 -18.83 -19.73 -3.39
CA GLU A 310 -19.05 -18.75 -2.32
C GLU A 310 -17.73 -18.51 -1.57
N PHE A 311 -17.57 -17.35 -0.94
CA PHE A 311 -16.32 -16.95 -0.29
C PHE A 311 -15.87 -17.98 0.76
N GLU A 312 -16.79 -18.45 1.60
CA GLU A 312 -16.54 -19.46 2.63
C GLU A 312 -16.04 -20.76 2.02
N SER A 313 -16.68 -21.24 0.96
CA SER A 313 -16.29 -22.45 0.24
C SER A 313 -14.90 -22.32 -0.39
N ALA A 314 -14.56 -21.13 -0.94
CA ALA A 314 -13.26 -20.88 -1.53
C ALA A 314 -12.15 -20.86 -0.46
N VAL A 315 -12.44 -20.31 0.73
CA VAL A 315 -11.53 -20.34 1.88
C VAL A 315 -11.35 -21.76 2.40
N ASP A 316 -12.43 -22.56 2.48
CA ASP A 316 -12.36 -23.95 2.92
C ASP A 316 -11.50 -24.80 1.96
N VAL A 317 -11.63 -24.61 0.65
CA VAL A 317 -10.75 -25.25 -0.35
C VAL A 317 -9.29 -24.84 -0.15
N LEU A 318 -9.01 -23.55 0.02
CA LEU A 318 -7.65 -23.07 0.22
C LEU A 318 -7.06 -23.62 1.52
N ALA A 319 -7.86 -23.70 2.59
CA ALA A 319 -7.47 -24.26 3.88
C ALA A 319 -7.20 -25.77 3.79
N ALA A 320 -8.05 -26.52 3.08
CA ALA A 320 -7.85 -27.95 2.83
C ALA A 320 -6.56 -28.19 2.03
N ALA A 321 -6.35 -27.45 0.93
CA ALA A 321 -5.14 -27.56 0.12
C ALA A 321 -3.87 -27.19 0.91
N ALA A 322 -3.92 -26.15 1.74
CA ALA A 322 -2.82 -25.77 2.62
C ALA A 322 -2.56 -26.83 3.70
N SER A 323 -3.61 -27.37 4.32
CA SER A 323 -3.52 -28.43 5.33
C SER A 323 -2.89 -29.70 4.75
N ASP A 324 -3.29 -30.12 3.54
CA ASP A 324 -2.71 -31.26 2.85
C ASP A 324 -1.22 -31.03 2.50
N CYS A 325 -0.84 -29.81 2.12
CA CYS A 325 0.58 -29.45 1.95
C CYS A 325 1.39 -29.69 3.23
N LEU A 326 0.78 -29.47 4.41
CA LEU A 326 1.44 -29.60 5.72
C LEU A 326 1.39 -31.03 6.27
N LEU A 327 0.27 -31.75 6.12
CA LEU A 327 0.00 -33.03 6.77
C LEU A 327 0.42 -34.24 5.92
N GLU A 328 -0.02 -34.33 4.67
CA GLU A 328 0.29 -35.47 3.78
C GLU A 328 1.63 -35.25 3.05
N GLY A 329 1.94 -34.00 2.69
CA GLY A 329 3.22 -33.60 2.07
C GLY A 329 4.40 -33.52 3.04
N GLY A 330 4.16 -33.32 4.35
CA GLY A 330 5.22 -33.05 5.33
C GLY A 330 6.33 -34.11 5.40
N ARG A 331 6.05 -35.37 5.06
CA ARG A 331 7.07 -36.45 4.98
C ARG A 331 7.85 -36.50 3.65
N LYS A 332 7.30 -35.95 2.56
CA LYS A 332 7.99 -35.90 1.25
C LYS A 332 8.81 -34.61 1.06
N TYR A 333 8.49 -33.53 1.77
CA TYR A 333 8.92 -32.18 1.36
C TYR A 333 9.71 -31.38 2.41
N SER A 334 10.00 -31.93 3.59
CA SER A 334 10.90 -31.32 4.59
C SER A 334 12.34 -31.09 4.11
N ALA A 335 12.68 -31.48 2.87
CA ALA A 335 14.02 -31.35 2.29
C ALA A 335 14.18 -30.30 1.19
N GLN A 336 13.10 -29.76 0.57
CA GLN A 336 13.24 -28.97 -0.68
C GLN A 336 12.41 -27.68 -0.80
N LEU A 337 11.39 -27.45 0.03
CA LEU A 337 10.56 -26.23 -0.04
C LEU A 337 10.34 -25.64 1.36
N PRO A 338 10.80 -24.41 1.64
CA PRO A 338 10.56 -23.75 2.94
C PRO A 338 9.07 -23.56 3.19
N LEU A 339 8.61 -23.90 4.41
CA LEU A 339 7.26 -23.66 4.92
C LEU A 339 6.76 -22.22 4.65
N GLU A 340 7.67 -21.25 4.74
CA GLU A 340 7.42 -19.83 4.46
C GLU A 340 6.90 -19.56 3.04
N GLN A 341 7.33 -20.35 2.06
CA GLN A 341 6.89 -20.17 0.67
C GLN A 341 5.45 -20.63 0.49
N VAL A 342 5.08 -21.78 1.08
CA VAL A 342 3.69 -22.27 1.07
C VAL A 342 2.78 -21.29 1.81
N ARG A 343 3.21 -20.81 2.98
CA ARG A 343 2.50 -19.77 3.74
C ARG A 343 2.30 -18.50 2.93
N SER A 344 3.37 -17.95 2.34
CA SER A 344 3.29 -16.73 1.52
C SER A 344 2.36 -16.92 0.32
N ALA A 345 2.31 -18.12 -0.26
CA ALA A 345 1.43 -18.44 -1.37
C ALA A 345 -0.05 -18.45 -0.93
N VAL A 346 -0.35 -19.11 0.20
CA VAL A 346 -1.69 -19.15 0.78
C VAL A 346 -2.17 -17.75 1.18
N GLU A 347 -1.32 -16.94 1.81
CA GLU A 347 -1.63 -15.55 2.15
C GLU A 347 -1.93 -14.70 0.90
N GLY A 348 -1.18 -14.94 -0.18
CA GLY A 348 -1.41 -14.33 -1.48
C GLY A 348 -2.83 -14.59 -2.01
N VAL A 349 -3.18 -15.88 -2.13
CA VAL A 349 -4.51 -16.31 -2.61
C VAL A 349 -5.63 -15.80 -1.71
N LEU A 350 -5.48 -15.90 -0.38
CA LEU A 350 -6.47 -15.41 0.59
C LEU A 350 -6.70 -13.90 0.47
N GLY A 351 -5.64 -13.11 0.22
CA GLY A 351 -5.76 -11.67 -0.01
C GLY A 351 -6.71 -11.32 -1.15
N TRP A 352 -6.69 -12.10 -2.24
CA TRP A 352 -7.60 -11.93 -3.37
C TRP A 352 -9.04 -12.33 -3.03
N LEU A 353 -9.23 -13.43 -2.31
CA LEU A 353 -10.56 -13.85 -1.83
C LEU A 353 -11.20 -12.79 -0.94
N VAL A 354 -10.42 -12.22 -0.01
CA VAL A 354 -10.90 -11.15 0.88
C VAL A 354 -11.26 -9.90 0.07
N LEU A 355 -10.46 -9.54 -0.93
CA LEU A 355 -10.74 -8.39 -1.78
C LEU A 355 -12.05 -8.56 -2.57
N ARG A 356 -12.35 -9.77 -3.03
CA ARG A 356 -13.64 -10.12 -3.65
C ARG A 356 -14.81 -9.94 -2.66
N ALA A 357 -14.64 -10.36 -1.41
CA ALA A 357 -15.71 -10.34 -0.41
C ALA A 357 -16.04 -8.94 0.15
N ILE A 358 -15.16 -7.96 -0.05
CA ILE A 358 -15.36 -6.58 0.39
C ILE A 358 -16.38 -5.90 -0.52
N ASP A 359 -17.49 -5.43 0.07
CA ASP A 359 -18.47 -4.61 -0.66
C ASP A 359 -17.91 -3.21 -0.96
N GLU A 360 -18.51 -2.52 -1.93
CA GLU A 360 -17.99 -1.22 -2.40
C GLU A 360 -17.95 -0.16 -1.29
N ALA A 361 -18.91 -0.18 -0.35
CA ALA A 361 -18.94 0.74 0.78
C ALA A 361 -17.80 0.45 1.77
N GLN A 362 -17.50 -0.82 2.01
CA GLN A 362 -16.37 -1.26 2.81
C GLN A 362 -15.04 -0.92 2.13
N LEU A 363 -14.92 -1.11 0.81
CA LEU A 363 -13.73 -0.73 0.05
C LEU A 363 -13.45 0.77 0.15
N GLN A 364 -14.48 1.60 -0.01
CA GLN A 364 -14.38 3.07 0.14
C GLN A 364 -14.03 3.49 1.58
N THR A 365 -14.39 2.69 2.59
CA THR A 365 -14.02 2.95 3.98
C THR A 365 -12.53 2.64 4.23
N ILE A 366 -12.00 1.62 3.56
CA ILE A 366 -10.61 1.15 3.69
C ILE A 366 -9.65 2.00 2.84
N LEU A 367 -10.10 2.38 1.66
CA LEU A 367 -9.39 3.23 0.71
C LEU A 367 -10.37 4.34 0.29
N PRO A 368 -10.40 5.47 1.00
CA PRO A 368 -11.20 6.61 0.62
C PRO A 368 -10.88 6.95 -0.84
N VAL A 369 -11.90 7.05 -1.70
CA VAL A 369 -11.82 7.24 -3.16
C VAL A 369 -11.73 5.94 -4.01
N CYS A 370 -11.63 4.75 -3.41
CA CYS A 370 -11.59 3.48 -4.15
C CYS A 370 -12.98 2.83 -4.26
N THR A 371 -13.55 2.83 -5.46
CA THR A 371 -14.74 2.07 -5.88
C THR A 371 -14.32 0.73 -6.49
N HIS A 372 -15.22 -0.26 -6.59
CA HIS A 372 -14.97 -1.47 -7.42
C HIS A 372 -14.68 -1.08 -8.89
N ARG A 373 -15.20 0.07 -9.32
CA ARG A 373 -14.94 0.70 -10.62
C ARG A 373 -13.52 1.25 -10.78
N SER A 374 -12.82 1.58 -9.69
CA SER A 374 -11.45 2.11 -9.71
C SER A 374 -10.38 1.09 -9.28
N SER A 375 -10.77 -0.01 -8.61
CA SER A 375 -9.86 -1.10 -8.21
C SER A 375 -9.18 -1.80 -9.40
N LEU A 376 -9.82 -1.82 -10.56
CA LEU A 376 -9.26 -2.21 -11.86
C LEU A 376 -7.99 -1.43 -12.28
N PHE A 377 -7.79 -0.24 -11.70
CA PHE A 377 -6.72 0.69 -12.08
C PHE A 377 -5.65 0.84 -10.98
N PHE A 378 -5.83 0.17 -9.85
CA PHE A 378 -4.85 0.12 -8.76
C PHE A 378 -4.18 -1.24 -8.75
N LYS A 379 -2.84 -1.26 -8.64
CA LYS A 379 -2.12 -2.50 -8.36
C LYS A 379 -2.34 -2.88 -6.90
N LEU A 380 -3.51 -3.43 -6.59
CA LEU A 380 -3.78 -4.05 -5.30
C LEU A 380 -2.84 -5.24 -5.22
N LYS A 381 -1.97 -5.24 -4.21
CA LYS A 381 -1.26 -6.46 -3.86
C LYS A 381 -2.23 -7.30 -3.05
N SER A 382 -2.21 -8.62 -3.25
CA SER A 382 -2.63 -9.53 -2.18
C SER A 382 -2.02 -9.04 -0.87
N VAL A 383 -2.78 -9.10 0.22
CA VAL A 383 -2.36 -8.61 1.53
C VAL A 383 -1.06 -9.35 1.91
N GLN A 384 0.11 -8.79 1.56
CA GLN A 384 1.40 -9.32 1.98
C GLN A 384 1.44 -9.14 3.48
N SER A 385 1.20 -10.22 4.22
CA SER A 385 0.87 -10.11 5.62
C SER A 385 2.09 -9.70 6.45
N LEU A 386 1.81 -8.93 7.49
CA LEU A 386 2.38 -9.16 8.82
C LEU A 386 1.22 -9.25 9.83
N ALA A 387 0.24 -10.13 9.56
CA ALA A 387 -1.02 -10.36 10.29
C ALA A 387 -2.20 -9.40 9.97
N GLY A 388 -3.13 -9.85 9.12
CA GLY A 388 -4.28 -9.05 8.65
C GLY A 388 -5.33 -8.66 9.71
N ILE A 389 -5.32 -9.26 10.89
CA ILE A 389 -6.36 -9.05 11.92
C ILE A 389 -6.08 -7.78 12.77
N GLU A 390 -4.82 -7.51 13.15
CA GLU A 390 -4.47 -6.34 13.97
C GLU A 390 -4.57 -5.02 13.18
N ILE A 391 -4.36 -5.05 11.88
CA ILE A 391 -4.50 -3.88 11.00
C ILE A 391 -5.98 -3.46 10.89
N ALA A 392 -6.89 -4.44 10.82
CA ALA A 392 -8.33 -4.19 10.82
C ALA A 392 -8.77 -3.55 12.15
N MET A 393 -8.28 -4.05 13.30
CA MET A 393 -8.57 -3.48 14.61
C MET A 393 -7.92 -2.11 14.85
N ALA A 394 -6.65 -1.90 14.48
CA ALA A 394 -5.97 -0.61 14.65
C ALA A 394 -6.64 0.52 13.87
N ARG A 395 -7.14 0.21 12.66
CA ARG A 395 -7.97 1.13 11.87
C ARG A 395 -9.35 1.38 12.49
N ARG A 396 -10.03 0.34 13.02
CA ARG A 396 -11.33 0.48 13.69
C ARG A 396 -11.27 1.41 14.90
N PHE A 397 -10.15 1.43 15.64
CA PHE A 397 -9.97 2.24 16.85
C PHE A 397 -9.08 3.47 16.67
N ASN A 398 -8.71 3.81 15.42
CA ASN A 398 -7.89 4.98 15.09
C ASN A 398 -6.59 5.11 15.91
N ARG A 399 -5.98 3.97 16.26
CA ARG A 399 -4.69 3.90 16.96
C ARG A 399 -3.59 3.51 15.99
N LYS A 400 -2.37 4.01 16.22
CA LYS A 400 -1.20 3.52 15.47
C LYS A 400 -0.99 2.04 15.80
N PRO A 401 -0.77 1.17 14.81
CA PRO A 401 -0.31 -0.19 15.07
C PRO A 401 1.01 -0.11 15.84
N ASN A 402 1.01 -0.52 17.10
CA ASN A 402 2.18 -0.40 17.96
C ASN A 402 2.77 -1.79 18.20
N PHE A 403 3.70 -2.18 17.33
CA PHE A 403 4.30 -3.52 17.36
C PHE A 403 5.59 -3.60 18.19
N ASN A 404 6.09 -2.47 18.74
CA ASN A 404 7.41 -2.38 19.36
C ASN A 404 7.45 -1.81 20.80
N SER A 405 6.32 -1.57 21.46
CA SER A 405 6.35 -1.04 22.83
C SER A 405 6.40 -2.16 23.87
N GLN A 406 7.59 -2.64 24.21
CA GLN A 406 7.85 -3.41 25.45
C GLN A 406 7.53 -2.61 26.75
N TYR A 407 7.00 -1.39 26.66
CA TYR A 407 6.91 -0.45 27.78
C TYR A 407 5.60 0.35 27.91
N ASP A 408 4.59 0.17 27.05
CA ASP A 408 3.27 0.80 27.28
C ASP A 408 2.40 -0.07 28.20
N SER A 409 2.58 0.24 29.47
CA SER A 409 2.42 -0.60 30.67
C SER A 409 1.00 -0.85 31.23
N GLU A 410 -0.10 -0.45 30.57
CA GLU A 410 -1.43 -0.64 31.18
C GLU A 410 -2.17 -1.91 30.71
N HIS A 411 -1.94 -2.38 29.48
CA HIS A 411 -2.64 -3.56 28.95
C HIS A 411 -1.83 -4.86 29.04
N GLU A 412 -0.50 -4.81 28.93
CA GLU A 412 0.36 -6.00 28.96
C GLU A 412 0.41 -6.72 30.32
N SER A 413 0.22 -6.02 31.44
CA SER A 413 0.46 -6.60 32.77
C SER A 413 -0.77 -7.27 33.41
N ARG A 414 -2.00 -6.82 33.09
CA ARG A 414 -3.20 -7.31 33.80
C ARG A 414 -3.79 -8.59 33.23
N TYR A 415 -3.70 -8.85 31.93
CA TYR A 415 -4.45 -9.96 31.33
C TYR A 415 -3.59 -11.04 30.68
N ARG A 416 -2.26 -10.86 30.71
CA ARG A 416 -1.30 -11.89 30.31
C ARG A 416 -1.17 -12.95 31.41
N ILE A 417 -1.34 -14.20 31.02
CA ILE A 417 -1.08 -15.38 31.83
C ILE A 417 0.27 -15.93 31.37
N THR A 418 1.33 -15.55 32.09
CA THR A 418 2.67 -16.08 31.84
C THR A 418 2.84 -17.37 32.65
N LEU A 419 3.22 -18.44 31.97
CA LEU A 419 3.59 -19.69 32.61
C LEU A 419 5.03 -19.58 33.15
N PRO A 420 5.30 -19.98 34.40
CA PRO A 420 6.66 -19.90 34.92
C PRO A 420 7.59 -20.88 34.20
N LYS A 421 8.80 -20.43 33.84
CA LYS A 421 9.82 -21.26 33.20
C LYS A 421 10.14 -22.49 34.08
N GLY A 422 10.16 -23.67 33.46
CA GLY A 422 10.52 -24.95 34.12
C GLY A 422 9.42 -25.59 34.99
N LEU A 423 8.21 -25.05 35.03
CA LEU A 423 7.11 -25.59 35.86
C LEU A 423 6.36 -26.76 35.21
N PHE A 424 6.57 -26.97 33.92
CA PHE A 424 5.91 -27.99 33.11
C PHE A 424 6.95 -29.04 32.70
N LYS A 425 6.81 -30.25 33.24
CA LYS A 425 7.27 -31.44 32.53
C LYS A 425 6.12 -31.79 31.61
N TRP A 426 6.32 -31.63 30.31
CA TRP A 426 5.29 -31.75 29.29
C TRP A 426 4.85 -33.21 29.12
N ASP A 427 4.08 -33.71 30.08
CA ASP A 427 3.27 -34.93 30.00
C ASP A 427 1.81 -34.53 29.68
N GLY A 428 1.19 -35.24 28.72
CA GLY A 428 0.05 -34.75 27.92
C GLY A 428 -1.05 -34.03 28.69
N GLU A 429 -1.65 -34.75 29.62
CA GLU A 429 -2.90 -34.35 30.26
C GLU A 429 -2.71 -33.40 31.45
N GLU A 430 -1.62 -33.56 32.21
CA GLU A 430 -1.36 -32.78 33.41
C GLU A 430 -0.95 -31.35 33.08
N SER A 431 -0.27 -31.15 31.95
CA SER A 431 0.17 -29.85 31.49
C SER A 431 -1.00 -29.00 30.98
N VAL A 432 -1.90 -29.57 30.17
CA VAL A 432 -3.15 -28.92 29.74
C VAL A 432 -3.98 -28.51 30.97
N ARG A 433 -4.14 -29.43 31.92
CA ARG A 433 -4.90 -29.19 33.15
C ARG A 433 -4.35 -28.01 33.96
N ARG A 434 -3.04 -27.92 34.12
CA ARG A 434 -2.39 -26.80 34.82
C ARG A 434 -2.62 -25.47 34.12
N VAL A 435 -2.61 -25.45 32.79
CA VAL A 435 -2.96 -24.26 31.99
C VAL A 435 -4.41 -23.86 32.23
N PHE A 436 -5.35 -24.81 32.21
CA PHE A 436 -6.76 -24.57 32.53
C PHE A 436 -6.96 -23.93 33.90
N ILE A 437 -6.22 -24.39 34.93
CA ILE A 437 -6.29 -23.84 36.29
C ILE A 437 -5.83 -22.40 36.34
N LYS A 438 -4.80 -22.06 35.58
CA LYS A 438 -4.33 -20.68 35.48
C LYS A 438 -5.35 -19.77 34.80
N ILE A 439 -5.95 -20.21 33.70
CA ILE A 439 -7.01 -19.47 33.00
C ILE A 439 -8.21 -19.29 33.94
N TRP A 440 -8.68 -20.37 34.56
CA TRP A 440 -9.82 -20.37 35.47
C TRP A 440 -9.65 -19.37 36.60
N ASN A 441 -8.56 -19.48 37.37
CA ASN A 441 -8.31 -18.65 38.54
C ASN A 441 -8.05 -17.18 38.15
N ARG A 442 -7.73 -16.90 36.87
CA ARG A 442 -7.58 -15.53 36.37
C ARG A 442 -8.92 -14.90 35.96
N VAL A 443 -9.78 -15.67 35.29
CA VAL A 443 -11.10 -15.22 34.83
C VAL A 443 -12.10 -15.16 36.00
N ILE A 444 -12.03 -16.11 36.92
CA ILE A 444 -12.91 -16.21 38.09
C ILE A 444 -12.18 -15.67 39.32
N GLN A 445 -12.25 -14.36 39.53
CA GLN A 445 -11.56 -13.66 40.63
C GLN A 445 -12.17 -13.91 42.03
N ILE A 446 -13.13 -14.82 42.16
CA ILE A 446 -13.79 -15.15 43.42
C ILE A 446 -12.97 -16.25 44.11
N PRO A 447 -12.26 -15.98 45.22
CA PRO A 447 -11.31 -16.95 45.79
C PRO A 447 -11.95 -18.29 46.19
N SER A 448 -13.21 -18.28 46.64
CA SER A 448 -13.95 -19.49 47.00
C SER A 448 -14.32 -20.39 45.81
N LYS A 449 -14.14 -19.91 44.58
CA LYS A 449 -14.35 -20.66 43.33
C LYS A 449 -13.05 -21.00 42.61
N HIS A 450 -11.89 -20.68 43.19
CA HIS A 450 -10.61 -21.07 42.60
C HIS A 450 -10.47 -22.59 42.61
N LYS A 451 -9.86 -23.12 41.56
CA LYS A 451 -9.54 -24.54 41.42
C LYS A 451 -8.11 -24.75 41.92
N GLU A 452 -7.90 -25.82 42.67
CA GLU A 452 -6.58 -26.25 43.12
C GLU A 452 -5.84 -26.96 41.99
N LEU A 453 -4.50 -27.03 42.09
CA LEU A 453 -3.64 -27.65 41.07
C LEU A 453 -4.04 -29.09 40.72
N HIS A 454 -4.68 -29.79 41.66
CA HIS A 454 -5.11 -31.17 41.54
C HIS A 454 -6.61 -31.36 41.27
N SER A 455 -7.36 -30.28 41.06
CA SER A 455 -8.79 -30.36 40.74
C SER A 455 -9.04 -30.94 39.35
N HIS A 456 -10.15 -31.66 39.20
CA HIS A 456 -10.67 -32.07 37.90
C HIS A 456 -11.68 -31.04 37.38
N TYR A 457 -11.70 -30.85 36.06
CA TYR A 457 -12.68 -30.02 35.37
C TYR A 457 -13.82 -30.87 34.86
N THR A 458 -15.03 -30.48 35.22
CA THR A 458 -16.22 -31.02 34.60
C THR A 458 -16.52 -30.28 33.29
N PRO A 459 -17.27 -30.88 32.36
CA PRO A 459 -17.80 -30.15 31.20
C PRO A 459 -18.60 -28.89 31.59
N ASP A 460 -19.25 -28.90 32.76
CA ASP A 460 -19.95 -27.73 33.29
C ASP A 460 -19.03 -26.60 33.72
N ASP A 461 -17.88 -26.93 34.32
CA ASP A 461 -16.84 -25.94 34.59
C ASP A 461 -16.42 -25.29 33.27
N ILE A 462 -16.06 -26.08 32.26
CA ILE A 462 -15.61 -25.57 30.96
C ILE A 462 -16.67 -24.64 30.32
N ARG A 463 -17.94 -25.05 30.29
CA ARG A 463 -19.05 -24.21 29.82
C ARG A 463 -19.20 -22.92 30.62
N TYR A 464 -18.99 -22.98 31.93
CA TYR A 464 -19.04 -21.80 32.78
C TYR A 464 -17.88 -20.84 32.48
N LEU A 465 -16.67 -21.36 32.28
CA LEU A 465 -15.51 -20.55 31.93
C LEU A 465 -15.71 -19.81 30.60
N ASN A 466 -16.14 -20.52 29.55
CA ASN A 466 -16.46 -19.92 28.24
C ASN A 466 -17.49 -18.80 28.39
N ARG A 467 -18.65 -19.05 29.03
CA ARG A 467 -19.65 -18.00 29.27
C ARG A 467 -19.11 -16.76 30.00
N GLN A 468 -18.12 -16.91 30.88
CA GLN A 468 -17.51 -15.76 31.57
C GLN A 468 -16.52 -15.01 30.67
N LEU A 469 -15.80 -15.73 29.82
CA LEU A 469 -14.95 -15.13 28.78
C LEU A 469 -15.79 -14.35 27.77
N ALA A 470 -16.88 -14.91 27.24
CA ALA A 470 -17.80 -14.20 26.35
C ALA A 470 -18.38 -12.91 26.97
N LYS A 471 -18.90 -12.99 28.20
CA LYS A 471 -19.45 -11.81 28.90
C LYS A 471 -18.44 -10.68 29.09
N ARG A 472 -17.17 -11.02 29.37
CA ARG A 472 -16.11 -10.03 29.56
C ARG A 472 -15.68 -9.39 28.23
N ARG A 473 -15.78 -10.11 27.11
CA ARG A 473 -15.57 -9.56 25.76
C ARG A 473 -16.67 -8.60 25.34
N GLU A 474 -17.92 -8.99 25.57
CA GLU A 474 -19.10 -8.19 25.21
C GLU A 474 -19.32 -6.96 26.11
N HIS A 475 -18.43 -6.73 27.09
CA HIS A 475 -18.56 -5.63 28.03
C HIS A 475 -18.37 -4.28 27.33
N ARG A 476 -19.48 -3.57 27.07
CA ARG A 476 -19.59 -2.34 26.26
C ARG A 476 -18.58 -1.23 26.54
N ARG A 477 -18.04 -1.13 27.76
CA ARG A 477 -17.11 -0.06 28.16
C ARG A 477 -15.66 -0.52 28.28
N HIS A 478 -15.45 -1.81 28.56
CA HIS A 478 -14.14 -2.35 28.94
C HIS A 478 -14.09 -3.82 28.51
N PRO A 479 -14.00 -4.11 27.20
CA PRO A 479 -13.78 -5.47 26.74
C PRO A 479 -12.45 -5.97 27.31
N GLU A 480 -12.47 -7.13 27.96
CA GLU A 480 -11.27 -7.78 28.48
C GLU A 480 -10.86 -8.96 27.60
N HIS A 481 -9.58 -9.01 27.26
CA HIS A 481 -8.98 -10.09 26.49
C HIS A 481 -7.91 -10.76 27.34
N PHE A 482 -7.96 -12.09 27.45
CA PHE A 482 -6.95 -12.87 28.16
C PHE A 482 -5.96 -13.45 27.17
N TYR A 483 -4.68 -13.33 27.50
CA TYR A 483 -3.59 -13.77 26.65
C TYR A 483 -2.82 -14.89 27.36
N LEU A 484 -2.62 -16.01 26.68
CA LEU A 484 -1.71 -17.06 27.16
C LEU A 484 -0.50 -17.05 26.25
N SER A 485 0.70 -16.85 26.79
CA SER A 485 1.92 -16.77 25.98
C SER A 485 2.88 -17.90 26.33
N PHE A 486 3.40 -18.56 25.29
CA PHE A 486 4.48 -19.55 25.36
C PHE A 486 5.70 -18.98 24.65
N THR A 487 6.87 -19.16 25.24
CA THR A 487 8.16 -18.84 24.63
C THR A 487 8.81 -20.11 24.09
N GLU A 488 9.68 -20.02 23.09
CA GLU A 488 10.45 -21.17 22.59
C GLU A 488 11.11 -21.98 23.72
N SER A 489 11.68 -21.27 24.70
CA SER A 489 12.28 -21.89 25.89
C SER A 489 11.30 -22.72 26.72
N ASP A 490 9.99 -22.44 26.64
CA ASP A 490 8.98 -23.19 27.35
C ASP A 490 8.75 -24.57 26.72
N TYR A 491 9.10 -24.80 25.46
CA TYR A 491 8.74 -26.03 24.73
C TYR A 491 9.86 -26.67 23.90
N GLN A 492 11.12 -26.30 24.16
CA GLN A 492 12.30 -26.91 23.52
C GLN A 492 12.26 -28.45 23.62
N GLY A 493 12.25 -29.12 22.45
CA GLY A 493 12.45 -30.56 22.32
C GLY A 493 11.21 -31.43 22.11
N CYS A 494 9.99 -30.87 22.04
CA CYS A 494 8.75 -31.67 21.89
C CYS A 494 7.68 -30.99 21.00
N VAL A 495 8.01 -30.65 19.75
CA VAL A 495 7.11 -29.93 18.80
C VAL A 495 5.77 -30.66 18.59
N ASP A 496 5.80 -31.97 18.35
CA ASP A 496 4.58 -32.79 18.12
C ASP A 496 3.63 -32.79 19.32
N PHE A 497 4.18 -32.64 20.53
CA PHE A 497 3.43 -32.65 21.76
C PHE A 497 2.68 -31.32 22.01
N ILE A 498 3.25 -30.20 21.56
CA ILE A 498 2.60 -28.89 21.64
C ILE A 498 1.39 -28.85 20.72
N ALA A 499 1.48 -29.45 19.52
CA ALA A 499 0.33 -29.59 18.63
C ALA A 499 -0.85 -30.32 19.30
N GLY A 500 -0.57 -31.37 20.07
CA GLY A 500 -1.57 -32.06 20.89
C GLY A 500 -2.19 -31.16 21.97
N ILE A 501 -1.39 -30.36 22.65
CA ILE A 501 -1.87 -29.37 23.64
C ILE A 501 -2.74 -28.29 22.98
N TYR A 502 -2.34 -27.79 21.81
CA TYR A 502 -3.11 -26.81 21.04
C TYR A 502 -4.50 -27.38 20.71
N GLN A 503 -4.53 -28.60 20.18
CA GLN A 503 -5.76 -29.29 19.81
C GLN A 503 -6.66 -29.53 21.04
N ASP A 504 -6.06 -29.92 22.18
CA ASP A 504 -6.78 -30.17 23.43
C ASP A 504 -7.34 -28.90 24.08
N LEU A 505 -6.61 -27.79 24.03
CA LEU A 505 -7.09 -26.51 24.56
C LEU A 505 -8.20 -25.96 23.67
N LEU A 506 -8.05 -25.97 22.35
CA LEU A 506 -9.05 -25.45 21.42
C LEU A 506 -10.34 -26.28 21.40
N SER A 507 -10.24 -27.61 21.52
CA SER A 507 -11.42 -28.49 21.58
C SER A 507 -12.25 -28.27 22.86
N LYS A 508 -11.62 -27.86 23.96
CA LYS A 508 -12.28 -27.65 25.26
C LYS A 508 -12.66 -26.17 25.47
N LEU A 509 -11.84 -25.21 25.04
CA LEU A 509 -12.06 -23.76 25.11
C LEU A 509 -12.18 -23.19 23.71
N HIS A 510 -13.30 -23.50 23.03
CA HIS A 510 -13.60 -23.04 21.68
C HIS A 510 -13.61 -21.52 21.53
N GLU A 511 -13.76 -20.77 22.62
CA GLU A 511 -13.64 -19.32 22.58
C GLU A 511 -12.18 -18.82 22.63
N MET A 512 -11.16 -19.68 22.54
CA MET A 512 -9.75 -19.30 22.38
C MET A 512 -9.31 -19.48 20.93
N THR A 513 -8.32 -18.69 20.52
CA THR A 513 -7.67 -18.68 19.20
C THR A 513 -6.16 -18.68 19.42
N VAL A 514 -5.39 -19.27 18.50
CA VAL A 514 -3.93 -19.27 18.57
C VAL A 514 -3.40 -18.23 17.58
N ILE A 515 -2.49 -17.37 18.02
CA ILE A 515 -1.75 -16.41 17.19
C ILE A 515 -0.26 -16.63 17.44
N GLU A 516 0.54 -16.66 16.40
CA GLU A 516 2.00 -16.70 16.57
C GLU A 516 2.53 -15.27 16.77
N TYR A 517 3.33 -15.03 17.82
CA TYR A 517 3.84 -13.70 18.16
C TYR A 517 5.29 -13.82 18.65
N GLY A 518 6.25 -13.28 17.91
CA GLY A 518 7.65 -13.21 18.31
C GLY A 518 8.29 -11.89 17.87
N GLY A 519 9.17 -11.33 18.70
CA GLY A 519 10.12 -10.31 18.25
C GLY A 519 11.16 -10.96 17.34
N GLY A 520 11.85 -10.15 16.53
CA GLY A 520 12.78 -10.63 15.48
C GLY A 520 13.84 -11.65 15.89
N ASP A 521 14.05 -11.86 17.20
CA ASP A 521 15.08 -12.75 17.76
C ASP A 521 14.52 -13.88 18.67
N GLU A 522 13.21 -13.96 18.94
CA GLU A 522 12.62 -15.04 19.77
C GLU A 522 11.27 -15.53 19.22
N GLN A 523 11.18 -16.83 18.91
CA GLN A 523 9.90 -17.47 18.56
C GLN A 523 9.02 -17.56 19.82
N SER A 524 7.80 -17.03 19.75
CA SER A 524 6.81 -17.14 20.83
C SER A 524 5.42 -17.35 20.22
N VAL A 525 4.54 -18.05 20.96
CA VAL A 525 3.17 -18.35 20.54
C VAL A 525 2.20 -17.73 21.55
N LEU A 526 1.30 -16.88 21.05
CA LEU A 526 0.33 -16.11 21.82
C LEU A 526 -1.10 -16.57 21.54
N PHE A 527 -1.79 -17.07 22.53
CA PHE A 527 -3.20 -17.37 22.41
C PHE A 527 -3.99 -16.08 22.59
N VAL A 528 -4.85 -15.81 21.62
CA VAL A 528 -5.79 -14.69 21.60
C VAL A 528 -7.19 -15.26 21.66
N ILE A 529 -8.17 -14.42 21.89
CA ILE A 529 -9.55 -14.78 22.14
C ILE A 529 -10.37 -13.97 21.11
N PRO A 530 -11.17 -14.59 20.21
CA PRO A 530 -11.68 -13.94 19.00
C PRO A 530 -12.83 -12.95 19.27
N GLU A 531 -12.93 -12.02 18.32
CA GLU A 531 -13.92 -10.96 18.15
C GLU A 531 -15.13 -11.52 17.37
N GLU A 532 -16.32 -11.57 17.97
CA GLU A 532 -17.56 -11.80 17.21
C GLU A 532 -18.17 -10.45 16.79
N ASP A 533 -18.11 -10.15 15.49
CA ASP A 533 -19.16 -9.45 14.74
C ASP A 533 -18.80 -9.40 13.23
N ILE A 534 -19.08 -10.48 12.49
CA ILE A 534 -19.47 -10.39 11.07
C ILE A 534 -20.70 -11.29 10.82
N ARG A 535 -21.86 -10.65 11.02
CA ARG A 535 -23.17 -10.78 10.35
C ARG A 535 -24.00 -12.06 10.51
N THR A 536 -25.17 -11.82 11.09
CA THR A 536 -26.40 -12.62 11.17
C THR A 536 -26.86 -13.26 9.85
N ILE A 537 -27.30 -14.52 9.92
CA ILE A 537 -28.17 -15.17 8.91
C ILE A 537 -29.60 -15.30 9.49
N PRO A 538 -30.68 -14.99 8.73
CA PRO A 538 -32.05 -15.05 9.22
C PRO A 538 -32.73 -16.41 8.99
N VAL A 539 -33.61 -16.83 9.90
CA VAL A 539 -34.61 -17.90 9.64
C VAL A 539 -36.00 -17.27 9.56
N ARG A 540 -36.71 -17.63 8.48
CA ARG A 540 -38.05 -17.22 8.03
C ARG A 540 -39.10 -16.94 9.12
N ALA A 541 -39.91 -15.90 8.89
CA ALA A 541 -41.31 -15.91 9.30
C ALA A 541 -42.12 -16.76 8.29
N ILE A 542 -42.76 -17.82 8.78
CA ILE A 542 -44.03 -18.32 8.23
C ILE A 542 -45.13 -17.65 9.06
N LYS A 543 -45.60 -16.49 8.59
CA LYS A 543 -46.99 -16.19 8.23
C LYS A 543 -47.09 -14.74 7.78
#